data_AF-A0A8H4VWB4-F1
#
_entry.id   AF-A0A8H4VWB4-F1
#
_cell.length_a   1.000
_cell.length_b   1.000
_cell.length_c   1.000
_cell.angle_alpha   90.00
_cell.angle_beta   90.00
_cell.angle_gamma   90.00
#
_symmetry.space_group_name_H-M   'P 1'
#
loop_
_entity.id
_entity.type
_entity.pdbx_description
1 polymer ?
#
loop_
_entity_poly.entity_id
_entity_poly.type
_entity_poly.pdbx_seq_one_letter_code
_entity_poly.pdbx_strand_id
1 'polypeptide(L)'
;MERTFTTSGYPVSEVEKKRQYRVVFKEVCTDVGRMQNLGDVMNVLQEVLIPLQLMHCAGWVHRDISSGNVLAYRSNEKQRWQAKLSDLEYAKEFPPTRGRAETKDSKIGTPYFMPHEILKNPYISIPTSVVEQARKELANDDEDSDEMDDDSTEDGSSTEENSPERDLSWHTVVHNPQHDVESLWWLGLWTLTVRVDHSPSRQWAKPIFRDTLNPSDARQAAFVDVILDQLRGCLHPNIRKPFAKRVEKFRERLYESYLLREAENNVLDLNAYRHLYKYANSFFKGIRKGTSKWREQDLKDPQDLEDLHELKRARSMMSNPATTSASREAHISSAQATSSKRRKG
;
A
#
# COMPACT_ATOMS: atom_id res chain seq x y z
N MET A 1 71.12 -7.38 9.94
CA MET A 1 70.15 -7.93 8.98
C MET A 1 68.76 -7.56 9.46
N GLU A 2 68.28 -6.42 8.99
CA GLU A 2 66.93 -5.93 9.27
C GLU A 2 65.90 -6.81 8.54
N ARG A 3 64.85 -7.22 9.26
CA ARG A 3 63.68 -7.87 8.66
C ARG A 3 62.64 -6.79 8.37
N THR A 4 62.51 -6.44 7.11
CA THR A 4 61.39 -5.65 6.58
C THR A 4 60.09 -6.43 6.69
N PHE A 5 59.15 -5.92 7.48
CA PHE A 5 57.75 -6.34 7.44
C PHE A 5 57.03 -5.57 6.33
N THR A 6 56.68 -6.26 5.25
CA THR A 6 55.77 -5.74 4.21
C THR A 6 54.34 -5.90 4.69
N THR A 7 53.73 -4.83 5.16
CA THR A 7 52.28 -4.76 5.38
C THR A 7 51.58 -4.70 4.03
N SER A 8 50.87 -5.76 3.68
CA SER A 8 49.96 -5.84 2.54
C SER A 8 48.89 -4.75 2.66
N GLY A 9 49.04 -3.68 1.87
CA GLY A 9 48.06 -2.61 1.78
C GLY A 9 46.80 -3.08 1.08
N TYR A 10 45.75 -3.38 1.85
CA TYR A 10 44.39 -3.36 1.32
C TYR A 10 44.07 -1.90 0.93
N PRO A 11 43.51 -1.64 -0.27
CA PRO A 11 43.07 -0.30 -0.62
C PRO A 11 41.95 0.09 0.36
N VAL A 12 42.24 1.06 1.22
CA VAL A 12 41.23 1.80 1.96
C VAL A 12 40.40 2.49 0.88
N SER A 13 39.19 2.01 0.63
CA SER A 13 38.26 2.73 -0.22
C SER A 13 38.09 4.13 0.36
N GLU A 14 38.47 5.16 -0.40
CA GLU A 14 38.12 6.53 -0.07
C GLU A 14 36.61 6.59 0.06
N VAL A 15 36.12 6.69 1.29
CA VAL A 15 34.71 6.94 1.55
C VAL A 15 34.45 8.34 1.02
N GLU A 16 33.88 8.45 -0.18
CA GLU A 16 33.43 9.71 -0.75
C GLU A 16 32.59 10.44 0.31
N LYS A 17 32.99 11.66 0.65
CA LYS A 17 32.26 12.50 1.60
C LYS A 17 30.87 12.79 1.03
N LYS A 18 29.86 12.06 1.52
CA LYS A 18 28.46 12.31 1.18
C LYS A 18 28.12 13.77 1.48
N ARG A 19 27.67 14.51 0.46
CA ARG A 19 27.16 15.88 0.63
C ARG A 19 25.75 15.78 1.20
N GLN A 20 25.50 16.48 2.31
CA GLN A 20 24.15 16.59 2.85
C GLN A 20 23.37 17.62 2.04
N TYR A 21 22.20 17.23 1.56
CA TYR A 21 21.23 18.13 0.97
C TYR A 21 19.99 18.19 1.87
N ARG A 22 19.39 19.38 2.00
CA ARG A 22 18.18 19.59 2.81
C ARG A 22 17.18 20.39 1.99
N VAL A 23 15.96 19.87 1.87
CA VAL A 23 14.82 20.60 1.30
C VAL A 23 14.02 21.20 2.46
N VAL A 24 13.71 22.48 2.37
CA VAL A 24 12.93 23.20 3.38
C VAL A 24 11.64 23.70 2.73
N PHE A 25 10.51 23.31 3.30
CA PHE A 25 9.18 23.77 2.89
C PHE A 25 8.69 24.88 3.80
N LYS A 26 7.87 25.79 3.26
CA LYS A 26 7.30 26.89 4.02
C LYS A 26 6.21 26.40 4.99
N GLU A 27 5.39 25.46 4.53
CA GLU A 27 4.25 24.96 5.28
C GLU A 27 4.65 23.88 6.30
N VAL A 28 4.24 24.09 7.54
CA VAL A 28 4.29 23.06 8.59
C VAL A 28 2.99 22.29 8.55
N CYS A 29 3.05 21.03 8.12
CA CYS A 29 1.88 20.18 7.95
C CYS A 29 1.77 19.15 9.08
N THR A 30 0.57 18.63 9.28
CA THR A 30 0.30 17.49 10.15
C THR A 30 0.11 16.25 9.30
N ASP A 31 0.83 15.16 9.59
CA ASP A 31 0.57 13.90 8.91
C ASP A 31 -0.82 13.34 9.27
N VAL A 32 -1.48 12.70 8.30
CA VAL A 32 -2.83 12.19 8.50
C VAL A 32 -2.88 11.11 9.59
N GLY A 33 -1.76 10.42 9.83
CA GLY A 33 -1.58 9.47 10.92
C GLY A 33 -1.76 10.06 12.33
N ARG A 34 -1.49 11.35 12.51
CA ARG A 34 -1.62 12.07 13.79
C ARG A 34 -2.92 12.88 13.94
N MET A 35 -3.71 13.04 12.88
CA MET A 35 -4.96 13.79 12.94
C MET A 35 -6.00 13.09 13.81
N GLN A 36 -6.63 13.78 14.77
CA GLN A 36 -7.46 13.16 15.80
C GLN A 36 -8.96 13.07 15.44
N ASN A 37 -9.39 13.62 14.31
CA ASN A 37 -10.80 13.64 13.92
C ASN A 37 -11.03 12.88 12.60
N LEU A 38 -11.96 11.93 12.60
CA LEU A 38 -12.27 11.09 11.43
C LEU A 38 -12.84 11.90 10.26
N GLY A 39 -13.69 12.89 10.54
CA GLY A 39 -14.26 13.79 9.54
C GLY A 39 -13.19 14.55 8.75
N ASP A 40 -12.19 15.06 9.45
CA ASP A 40 -11.06 15.78 8.86
C ASP A 40 -10.13 14.85 8.08
N VAL A 41 -9.80 13.67 8.64
CA VAL A 41 -9.00 12.67 7.92
C VAL A 41 -9.66 12.29 6.60
N MET A 42 -10.97 12.00 6.59
CA MET A 42 -11.67 11.63 5.36
C MET A 42 -11.74 12.77 4.34
N ASN A 43 -11.75 14.04 4.79
CA ASN A 43 -11.65 15.18 3.87
C ASN A 43 -10.25 15.24 3.22
N VAL A 44 -9.19 15.03 4.01
CA VAL A 44 -7.81 15.03 3.51
C VAL A 44 -7.56 13.86 2.56
N LEU A 45 -8.04 12.65 2.89
CA LEU A 45 -7.95 11.49 2.00
C LEU A 45 -8.75 11.67 0.70
N GLN A 46 -9.86 12.42 0.74
CA GLN A 46 -10.57 12.79 -0.49
C GLN A 46 -9.72 13.75 -1.34
N GLU A 47 -9.17 14.80 -0.72
CA GLU A 47 -8.40 15.82 -1.43
C GLU A 47 -7.08 15.29 -1.98
N VAL A 48 -6.46 14.28 -1.37
CA VAL A 48 -5.22 13.66 -1.89
C VAL A 48 -5.42 12.94 -3.22
N LEU A 49 -6.66 12.65 -3.61
CA LEU A 49 -6.96 12.17 -4.97
C LEU A 49 -6.52 13.17 -6.05
N ILE A 50 -6.54 14.47 -5.75
CA ILE A 50 -6.14 15.51 -6.71
C ILE A 50 -4.66 15.38 -7.08
N PRO A 51 -3.68 15.44 -6.14
CA PRO A 51 -2.28 15.26 -6.50
C PRO A 51 -2.00 13.87 -7.07
N LEU A 52 -2.66 12.80 -6.61
CA LEU A 52 -2.53 11.48 -7.24
C LEU A 52 -2.99 11.47 -8.70
N GLN A 53 -4.10 12.14 -9.01
CA GLN A 53 -4.60 12.26 -10.38
C GLN A 53 -3.68 13.12 -11.25
N LEU A 54 -3.10 14.19 -10.68
CA LEU A 54 -2.10 15.00 -11.38
C LEU A 54 -0.83 14.19 -11.70
N MET A 55 -0.37 13.35 -10.77
CA MET A 55 0.75 12.43 -11.03
C MET A 55 0.40 11.46 -12.15
N HIS A 56 -0.79 10.84 -12.11
CA HIS A 56 -1.26 9.95 -13.17
C HIS A 56 -1.31 10.65 -14.54
N CYS A 57 -1.87 11.86 -14.62
CA CYS A 57 -1.89 12.64 -15.87
C CYS A 57 -0.47 13.00 -16.37
N ALA A 58 0.49 13.14 -15.46
CA ALA A 58 1.88 13.39 -15.81
C ALA A 58 2.66 12.10 -16.17
N GLY A 59 2.04 10.92 -16.08
CA GLY A 59 2.72 9.64 -16.27
C GLY A 59 3.64 9.28 -15.11
N TRP A 60 3.26 9.60 -13.87
CA TRP A 60 4.02 9.29 -12.66
C TRP A 60 3.16 8.55 -11.63
N VAL A 61 3.83 7.68 -10.86
CA VAL A 61 3.28 6.99 -9.70
C VAL A 61 4.10 7.32 -8.46
N HIS A 62 3.43 7.43 -7.30
CA HIS A 62 4.02 7.85 -6.04
C HIS A 62 4.78 6.72 -5.34
N ARG A 63 4.19 5.52 -5.29
CA ARG A 63 4.78 4.26 -4.78
C ARG A 63 4.92 4.12 -3.28
N ASP A 64 4.79 5.20 -2.50
CA ASP A 64 4.75 5.15 -1.04
C ASP A 64 3.64 5.99 -0.41
N ILE A 65 2.39 5.71 -0.79
CA ILE A 65 1.22 6.32 -0.12
C ILE A 65 1.07 5.72 1.27
N SER A 66 1.23 6.57 2.29
CA SER A 66 1.23 6.16 3.69
C SER A 66 0.61 7.23 4.59
N SER A 67 0.33 6.88 5.84
CA SER A 67 -0.16 7.84 6.83
C SER A 67 0.85 8.96 7.15
N GLY A 68 2.14 8.77 6.85
CA GLY A 68 3.19 9.77 7.03
C GLY A 68 3.37 10.70 5.83
N ASN A 69 3.03 10.24 4.63
CA ASN A 69 3.28 10.99 3.38
C ASN A 69 2.05 11.78 2.90
N VAL A 70 0.87 11.44 3.41
CA VAL A 70 -0.36 12.24 3.24
C VAL A 70 -0.44 13.27 4.38
N LEU A 71 -0.34 14.54 4.02
CA LEU A 71 -0.24 15.66 4.95
C LEU A 71 -1.49 16.56 4.89
N ALA A 72 -1.80 17.19 6.01
CA ALA A 72 -2.86 18.17 6.17
C ALA A 72 -2.26 19.52 6.58
N TYR A 73 -2.67 20.58 5.89
CA TYR A 73 -2.23 21.94 6.17
C TYR A 73 -3.42 22.88 6.36
N ARG A 74 -3.33 23.79 7.33
CA ARG A 74 -4.22 24.94 7.48
C ARG A 74 -3.40 26.11 8.00
N SER A 75 -3.61 27.31 7.46
CA SER A 75 -2.84 28.49 7.90
C SER A 75 -3.29 29.00 9.28
N ASN A 76 -4.54 28.71 9.64
CA ASN A 76 -5.12 29.02 10.94
C ASN A 76 -6.28 28.04 11.22
N GLU A 77 -6.74 28.00 12.46
CA GLU A 77 -7.76 27.03 12.91
C GLU A 77 -9.14 27.25 12.28
N LYS A 78 -9.43 28.45 11.77
CA LYS A 78 -10.71 28.76 11.10
C LYS A 78 -10.75 28.28 9.66
N GLN A 79 -9.60 27.95 9.06
CA GLN A 79 -9.54 27.41 7.71
C GLN A 79 -9.72 25.90 7.70
N ARG A 80 -10.36 25.42 6.63
CA ARG A 80 -10.40 23.99 6.33
C ARG A 80 -9.00 23.45 6.09
N TRP A 81 -8.79 22.19 6.44
CA TRP A 81 -7.61 21.45 6.03
C TRP A 81 -7.50 21.40 4.51
N GLN A 82 -6.27 21.49 4.03
CA GLN A 82 -5.87 21.27 2.65
C GLN A 82 -4.96 20.05 2.62
N ALA A 83 -5.22 19.09 1.74
CA ALA A 83 -4.31 17.97 1.56
C ALA A 83 -3.04 18.39 0.82
N LYS A 84 -1.91 17.83 1.26
CA LYS A 84 -0.62 17.90 0.57
C LYS A 84 -0.05 16.48 0.49
N LEU A 85 0.41 16.09 -0.68
CA LEU A 85 1.14 14.84 -0.87
C LEU A 85 2.63 15.16 -0.82
N SER A 86 3.38 14.38 -0.04
CA SER A 86 4.81 14.58 0.19
C SER A 86 5.59 13.30 -0.09
N ASP A 87 6.92 13.42 -0.07
CA ASP A 87 7.85 12.30 -0.22
C ASP A 87 7.82 11.61 -1.61
N LEU A 88 8.29 12.34 -2.61
CA LEU A 88 8.42 11.87 -3.99
C LEU A 88 9.73 11.11 -4.25
N GLU A 89 10.46 10.71 -3.21
CA GLU A 89 11.79 10.09 -3.38
C GLU A 89 11.73 8.75 -4.13
N TYR A 90 10.60 8.04 -4.01
CA TYR A 90 10.35 6.78 -4.70
C TYR A 90 9.50 6.91 -5.96
N ALA A 91 9.02 8.13 -6.28
CA ALA A 91 8.15 8.32 -7.43
C ALA A 91 8.85 7.89 -8.72
N LYS A 92 8.10 7.27 -9.64
CA LYS A 92 8.62 6.80 -10.92
C LYS A 92 7.68 7.11 -12.08
N GLU A 93 8.27 7.25 -13.26
CA GLU A 93 7.54 7.31 -14.52
C GLU A 93 6.80 6.00 -14.78
N PHE A 94 5.58 6.11 -15.28
CA PHE A 94 4.73 5.03 -15.74
C PHE A 94 4.02 5.45 -17.04
N PRO A 95 4.06 4.63 -18.11
CA PRO A 95 4.79 3.37 -18.20
C PRO A 95 6.32 3.60 -18.15
N PRO A 96 7.10 2.59 -17.71
CA PRO A 96 8.55 2.69 -17.68
C PRO A 96 9.12 2.98 -19.07
N THR A 97 10.08 3.92 -19.15
CA THR A 97 10.77 4.20 -20.43
C THR A 97 11.57 2.97 -20.88
N ARG A 98 11.37 2.55 -22.14
CA ARG A 98 12.14 1.45 -22.74
C ARG A 98 13.65 1.69 -22.61
N GLY A 99 14.39 0.70 -22.10
CA GLY A 99 15.85 0.74 -21.98
C GLY A 99 16.40 1.25 -20.65
N ARG A 100 15.58 1.81 -19.76
CA ARG A 100 15.94 1.89 -18.33
C ARG A 100 15.67 0.52 -17.74
N ALA A 101 16.71 -0.21 -17.34
CA ALA A 101 16.54 -1.38 -16.51
C ALA A 101 15.70 -0.94 -15.31
N GLU A 102 14.51 -1.54 -15.14
CA GLU A 102 13.83 -1.45 -13.87
C GLU A 102 14.84 -1.94 -12.84
N THR A 103 15.35 -1.02 -12.03
CA THR A 103 16.01 -1.41 -10.80
C THR A 103 15.04 -2.39 -10.16
N LYS A 104 15.51 -3.58 -9.79
CA LYS A 104 14.80 -4.55 -8.95
C LYS A 104 14.49 -3.86 -7.63
N ASP A 105 13.57 -2.92 -7.70
CA ASP A 105 13.20 -2.09 -6.60
C ASP A 105 12.52 -3.06 -5.68
N SER A 106 13.16 -3.22 -4.53
CA SER A 106 12.66 -4.01 -3.44
C SER A 106 11.22 -3.58 -3.15
N LYS A 107 10.45 -4.42 -2.45
CA LYS A 107 9.14 -4.06 -1.91
C LYS A 107 9.29 -2.77 -1.08
N ILE A 108 9.12 -1.62 -1.72
CA ILE A 108 9.24 -0.28 -1.17
C ILE A 108 7.85 0.14 -0.74
N GLY A 109 7.80 0.82 0.40
CA GLY A 109 6.61 1.41 0.96
C GLY A 109 6.29 0.88 2.35
N THR A 110 5.33 1.52 2.99
CA THR A 110 4.89 1.15 4.33
C THR A 110 4.07 -0.16 4.30
N PRO A 111 4.50 -1.26 4.97
CA PRO A 111 3.86 -2.59 4.82
C PRO A 111 2.35 -2.63 5.07
N TYR A 112 1.82 -1.78 5.97
CA TYR A 112 0.38 -1.68 6.24
C TYR A 112 -0.45 -1.22 5.04
N PHE A 113 0.15 -0.42 4.16
CA PHE A 113 -0.52 0.24 3.05
C PHE A 113 -0.07 -0.31 1.69
N MET A 114 0.92 -1.22 1.69
CA MET A 114 1.45 -1.78 0.45
C MET A 114 0.37 -2.57 -0.34
N PRO A 115 0.27 -2.35 -1.65
CA PRO A 115 -0.71 -3.01 -2.52
C PRO A 115 -0.53 -4.52 -2.62
N HIS A 116 -1.61 -5.23 -2.92
CA HIS A 116 -1.66 -6.68 -2.95
C HIS A 116 -0.67 -7.27 -3.97
N GLU A 117 -0.68 -6.77 -5.21
CA GLU A 117 0.22 -7.23 -6.28
C GLU A 117 1.69 -6.96 -5.96
N ILE A 118 2.01 -5.82 -5.33
CA ILE A 118 3.38 -5.49 -4.92
C ILE A 118 3.88 -6.43 -3.81
N LEU A 119 3.01 -6.81 -2.87
CA LEU A 119 3.34 -7.78 -1.83
C LEU A 119 3.50 -9.21 -2.37
N LYS A 120 2.67 -9.62 -3.33
CA LYS A 120 2.62 -11.00 -3.84
C LYS A 120 3.62 -11.26 -4.95
N ASN A 121 3.69 -10.38 -5.95
CA ASN A 121 4.52 -10.48 -7.16
C ASN A 121 4.62 -11.93 -7.69
N PRO A 122 3.62 -12.40 -8.46
CA PRO A 122 3.25 -11.77 -9.73
C PRO A 122 1.89 -11.05 -9.73
N TYR A 123 1.48 -10.53 -10.90
CA TYR A 123 0.16 -9.97 -11.16
C TYR A 123 -0.96 -10.96 -10.79
N ILE A 124 -2.13 -10.44 -10.39
CA ILE A 124 -3.29 -11.30 -10.11
C ILE A 124 -3.83 -11.82 -11.43
N SER A 125 -3.56 -13.10 -11.72
CA SER A 125 -4.12 -13.81 -12.87
C SER A 125 -5.17 -14.81 -12.45
N ILE A 126 -6.32 -14.78 -13.12
CA ILE A 126 -7.47 -15.64 -12.81
C ILE A 126 -8.15 -16.19 -14.06
N PRO A 127 -8.93 -17.28 -13.94
CA PRO A 127 -9.64 -17.88 -15.07
C PRO A 127 -10.62 -16.93 -15.76
N THR A 128 -10.74 -17.08 -17.09
CA THR A 128 -11.59 -16.25 -17.98
C THR A 128 -13.04 -16.07 -17.51
N SER A 129 -13.63 -17.09 -16.86
CA SER A 129 -15.01 -17.03 -16.37
C SER A 129 -15.25 -15.94 -15.33
N VAL A 130 -14.24 -15.61 -14.52
CA VAL A 130 -14.36 -14.56 -13.49
C VAL A 130 -14.19 -13.16 -14.13
N VAL A 131 -13.36 -13.06 -15.18
CA VAL A 131 -13.18 -11.84 -15.97
C VAL A 131 -14.49 -11.44 -16.65
N GLU A 132 -15.23 -12.40 -17.20
CA GLU A 132 -16.54 -12.16 -17.82
C GLU A 132 -17.59 -11.63 -16.83
N GLN A 133 -17.55 -12.08 -15.57
CA GLN A 133 -18.44 -11.58 -14.52
C GLN A 133 -18.10 -10.12 -14.16
N ALA A 134 -16.82 -9.82 -13.92
CA ALA A 134 -16.37 -8.46 -13.62
C ALA A 134 -16.74 -7.46 -14.72
N ARG A 135 -16.65 -7.87 -16.00
CA ARG A 135 -17.07 -7.04 -17.15
C ARG A 135 -18.55 -6.63 -17.05
N LYS A 136 -19.43 -7.57 -16.70
CA LYS A 136 -20.88 -7.32 -16.56
C LYS A 136 -21.19 -6.41 -15.37
N GLU A 137 -20.51 -6.60 -14.25
CA GLU A 137 -20.72 -5.81 -13.02
C GLU A 137 -20.27 -4.34 -13.16
N LEU A 138 -19.28 -4.07 -14.00
CA LEU A 138 -18.85 -2.71 -14.34
C LEU A 138 -19.79 -2.01 -15.32
N ALA A 139 -20.23 -2.71 -16.37
CA ALA A 139 -21.15 -2.15 -17.37
C ALA A 139 -22.49 -1.71 -16.77
N ASN A 140 -23.03 -2.47 -15.81
CA ASN A 140 -24.30 -2.17 -15.15
C ASN A 140 -24.26 -0.92 -14.23
N ASP A 141 -23.08 -0.45 -13.84
CA ASP A 141 -22.92 0.68 -12.90
C ASP A 141 -22.79 2.03 -13.63
N ASP A 142 -22.56 2.01 -14.95
CA ASP A 142 -22.55 3.21 -15.80
C ASP A 142 -23.98 3.70 -16.17
N GLU A 143 -25.00 2.85 -16.00
CA GLU A 143 -26.42 3.23 -16.22
C GLU A 143 -27.06 4.01 -15.05
N ASP A 144 -26.43 4.11 -13.88
CA ASP A 144 -26.93 4.86 -12.70
C ASP A 144 -26.28 6.26 -12.57
N SER A 145 -25.73 6.78 -13.68
CA SER A 145 -25.27 8.16 -13.82
C SER A 145 -25.92 8.82 -15.02
N ASP A 146 -26.50 10.00 -14.78
CA ASP A 146 -27.26 10.85 -15.71
C ASP A 146 -26.80 10.80 -17.18
N GLU A 147 -27.81 10.70 -18.05
CA GLU A 147 -27.75 10.73 -19.52
C GLU A 147 -26.72 11.72 -20.07
N MET A 148 -25.78 11.20 -20.87
CA MET A 148 -25.24 11.93 -22.02
C MET A 148 -25.15 10.98 -23.20
N ASP A 149 -25.95 11.29 -24.23
CA ASP A 149 -25.76 10.83 -25.60
C ASP A 149 -24.33 11.13 -26.04
N ASP A 150 -23.61 10.13 -26.54
CA ASP A 150 -22.58 10.36 -27.55
C ASP A 150 -22.52 9.18 -28.52
N ASP A 151 -22.86 9.51 -29.76
CA ASP A 151 -22.86 8.68 -30.95
C ASP A 151 -21.43 8.64 -31.49
N SER A 152 -20.80 7.46 -31.55
CA SER A 152 -19.77 7.23 -32.55
C SER A 152 -19.63 5.75 -32.90
N THR A 153 -19.70 5.57 -34.21
CA THR A 153 -19.63 4.35 -35.02
C THR A 153 -18.34 3.55 -34.86
N GLU A 154 -18.50 2.22 -34.87
CA GLU A 154 -17.44 1.22 -35.07
C GLU A 154 -16.88 1.26 -36.50
N ASP A 155 -15.56 1.31 -36.63
CA ASP A 155 -14.83 0.68 -37.75
C ASP A 155 -13.35 0.47 -37.36
N GLY A 156 -12.78 -0.68 -37.71
CA GLY A 156 -11.34 -0.90 -37.50
C GLY A 156 -10.85 -2.35 -37.38
N SER A 157 -11.05 -3.12 -38.46
CA SER A 157 -10.17 -4.19 -38.99
C SER A 157 -9.00 -4.72 -38.12
N SER A 158 -9.04 -6.02 -37.80
CA SER A 158 -7.94 -6.79 -37.21
C SER A 158 -6.83 -7.05 -38.24
N THR A 159 -5.61 -6.61 -37.93
CA THR A 159 -4.39 -7.07 -38.60
C THR A 159 -3.54 -7.83 -37.60
N GLU A 160 -3.41 -9.14 -37.84
CA GLU A 160 -2.49 -10.02 -37.12
C GLU A 160 -1.06 -9.74 -37.61
N GLU A 161 -0.22 -9.15 -36.77
CA GLU A 161 1.22 -9.10 -37.00
C GLU A 161 2.00 -9.78 -35.86
N ASN A 162 2.76 -10.80 -36.30
CA ASN A 162 3.84 -11.54 -35.66
C ASN A 162 4.34 -11.02 -34.30
N SER A 163 4.10 -11.81 -33.25
CA SER A 163 4.77 -11.66 -31.95
C SER A 163 6.23 -12.15 -32.04
N PRO A 164 7.24 -11.31 -31.74
CA PRO A 164 8.59 -11.79 -31.51
C PRO A 164 8.66 -12.56 -30.18
N GLU A 165 9.56 -13.54 -30.14
CA GLU A 165 9.79 -14.44 -28.99
C GLU A 165 9.85 -13.69 -27.65
N ARG A 166 8.97 -14.09 -26.73
CA ARG A 166 8.70 -13.39 -25.47
C ARG A 166 9.78 -13.69 -24.44
N ASP A 167 10.61 -12.69 -24.15
CA ASP A 167 11.59 -12.72 -23.08
C ASP A 167 10.91 -12.83 -21.70
N LEU A 168 11.46 -13.65 -20.81
CA LEU A 168 10.83 -14.16 -19.58
C LEU A 168 10.68 -13.12 -18.44
N SER A 169 10.88 -11.81 -18.70
CA SER A 169 10.87 -10.75 -17.70
C SER A 169 9.48 -10.13 -17.39
N TRP A 170 8.43 -10.50 -18.13
CA TRP A 170 7.08 -9.90 -18.01
C TRP A 170 6.26 -10.32 -16.77
N HIS A 171 6.78 -11.21 -15.93
CA HIS A 171 6.05 -11.71 -14.75
C HIS A 171 6.22 -10.85 -13.50
N THR A 172 7.10 -9.84 -13.54
CA THR A 172 7.32 -8.94 -12.39
C THR A 172 6.32 -7.80 -12.42
N VAL A 173 5.65 -7.57 -11.28
CA VAL A 173 4.69 -6.48 -11.13
C VAL A 173 5.42 -5.13 -11.21
N VAL A 174 4.98 -4.30 -12.16
CA VAL A 174 5.40 -2.91 -12.30
C VAL A 174 4.44 -2.04 -11.49
N HIS A 175 5.01 -1.12 -10.71
CA HIS A 175 4.19 -0.21 -9.92
C HIS A 175 3.38 0.73 -10.85
N ASN A 176 2.07 0.82 -10.63
CA ASN A 176 1.16 1.54 -11.52
C ASN A 176 0.15 2.40 -10.74
N PRO A 177 -0.66 3.28 -11.39
CA PRO A 177 -1.56 4.19 -10.68
C PRO A 177 -2.58 3.50 -9.76
N GLN A 178 -3.00 2.26 -10.07
CA GLN A 178 -3.91 1.49 -9.23
C GLN A 178 -3.33 1.18 -7.85
N HIS A 179 -2.02 0.99 -7.78
CA HIS A 179 -1.29 0.68 -6.56
C HIS A 179 -1.34 1.84 -5.57
N ASP A 180 -1.22 3.09 -6.03
CA ASP A 180 -1.36 4.28 -5.18
C ASP A 180 -2.81 4.42 -4.66
N VAL A 181 -3.80 4.15 -5.51
CA VAL A 181 -5.22 4.21 -5.11
C VAL A 181 -5.59 3.07 -4.14
N GLU A 182 -5.05 1.87 -4.33
CA GLU A 182 -5.21 0.76 -3.38
C GLU A 182 -4.57 1.09 -2.03
N SER A 183 -3.38 1.69 -2.04
CA SER A 183 -2.70 2.15 -0.81
C SER A 183 -3.56 3.16 -0.04
N LEU A 184 -4.24 4.05 -0.75
CA LEU A 184 -5.21 4.98 -0.16
C LEU A 184 -6.42 4.26 0.43
N TRP A 185 -6.93 3.21 -0.21
CA TRP A 185 -8.00 2.36 0.34
C TRP A 185 -7.54 1.65 1.62
N TRP A 186 -6.33 1.08 1.65
CA TRP A 186 -5.75 0.48 2.85
C TRP A 186 -5.60 1.49 3.99
N LEU A 187 -5.15 2.71 3.69
CA LEU A 187 -5.05 3.79 4.67
C LEU A 187 -6.41 4.19 5.24
N GLY A 188 -7.45 4.23 4.41
CA GLY A 188 -8.83 4.45 4.83
C GLY A 188 -9.35 3.32 5.73
N LEU A 189 -9.18 2.06 5.31
CA LEU A 189 -9.58 0.89 6.09
C LEU A 189 -8.86 0.83 7.45
N TRP A 190 -7.55 1.08 7.46
CA TRP A 190 -6.75 1.15 8.68
C TRP A 190 -7.24 2.27 9.61
N THR A 191 -7.55 3.45 9.07
CA THR A 191 -8.12 4.55 9.88
C THR A 191 -9.43 4.13 10.54
N LEU A 192 -10.33 3.49 9.79
CA LEU A 192 -11.65 3.09 10.28
C LEU A 192 -11.59 1.96 11.31
N THR A 193 -10.61 1.06 11.20
CA THR A 193 -10.59 -0.19 11.98
C THR A 193 -9.56 -0.21 13.09
N VAL A 194 -8.43 0.48 12.91
CA VAL A 194 -7.34 0.51 13.90
C VAL A 194 -7.44 1.76 14.77
N ARG A 195 -7.74 2.93 14.19
CA ARG A 195 -7.65 4.21 14.90
C ARG A 195 -8.93 4.63 15.61
N VAL A 196 -10.09 4.19 15.14
CA VAL A 196 -11.35 4.40 15.88
C VAL A 196 -11.32 3.54 17.14
N ASP A 197 -11.69 4.12 18.28
CA ASP A 197 -11.62 3.40 19.55
C ASP A 197 -12.71 2.34 19.70
N HIS A 198 -12.51 1.18 19.05
CA HIS A 198 -13.45 0.08 19.06
C HIS A 198 -12.71 -1.26 19.00
N SER A 199 -12.76 -2.03 20.09
CA SER A 199 -12.06 -3.31 20.23
C SER A 199 -12.42 -4.34 19.13
N PRO A 200 -13.70 -4.57 18.76
CA PRO A 200 -14.05 -5.47 17.66
C PRO A 200 -13.41 -5.12 16.32
N SER A 201 -13.34 -3.82 16.00
CA SER A 201 -12.66 -3.36 14.78
C SER A 201 -11.17 -3.69 14.81
N ARG A 202 -10.50 -3.41 15.93
CA ARG A 202 -9.06 -3.66 16.10
C ARG A 202 -8.72 -5.15 16.07
N GLN A 203 -9.54 -5.99 16.71
CA GLN A 203 -9.35 -7.44 16.71
C GLN A 203 -9.42 -8.01 15.29
N TRP A 204 -10.38 -7.55 14.49
CA TRP A 204 -10.49 -7.92 13.08
C TRP A 204 -9.30 -7.39 12.25
N ALA A 205 -8.83 -6.18 12.53
CA ALA A 205 -7.73 -5.54 11.82
C ALA A 205 -6.33 -6.08 12.16
N LYS A 206 -6.13 -6.61 13.37
CA LYS A 206 -4.83 -7.11 13.88
C LYS A 206 -4.15 -8.14 12.96
N PRO A 207 -4.83 -9.16 12.41
CA PRO A 207 -4.20 -10.06 11.46
C PRO A 207 -3.97 -9.45 10.07
N ILE A 208 -4.64 -8.36 9.70
CA ILE A 208 -4.55 -7.70 8.38
C ILE A 208 -3.37 -6.73 8.32
N PHE A 209 -3.26 -5.83 9.30
CA PHE A 209 -2.23 -4.78 9.33
C PHE A 209 -1.02 -5.24 10.14
N ARG A 210 -0.11 -5.96 9.48
CA ARG A 210 1.15 -6.44 10.06
C ARG A 210 2.34 -5.76 9.41
N ASP A 211 3.36 -5.48 10.21
CA ASP A 211 4.55 -4.74 9.77
C ASP A 211 5.56 -5.71 9.12
N THR A 212 5.13 -6.34 8.04
CA THR A 212 5.84 -7.38 7.31
C THR A 212 5.53 -7.34 5.82
N LEU A 213 6.53 -7.68 5.02
CA LEU A 213 6.42 -7.76 3.55
C LEU A 213 5.81 -9.09 3.05
N ASN A 214 5.45 -9.98 3.98
CA ASN A 214 4.77 -11.24 3.72
C ASN A 214 3.30 -11.11 4.19
N PRO A 215 2.33 -10.94 3.26
CA PRO A 215 0.94 -10.72 3.65
C PRO A 215 0.40 -11.97 4.33
N SER A 216 -0.36 -11.78 5.42
CA SER A 216 -1.11 -12.86 6.06
C SER A 216 -2.27 -13.32 5.18
N ASP A 217 -2.84 -14.48 5.48
CA ASP A 217 -4.05 -14.96 4.80
C ASP A 217 -5.20 -13.97 5.01
N ALA A 218 -5.32 -13.38 6.21
CA ALA A 218 -6.31 -12.34 6.48
C ALA A 218 -6.10 -11.07 5.64
N ARG A 219 -4.85 -10.66 5.40
CA ARG A 219 -4.51 -9.51 4.54
C ARG A 219 -4.89 -9.78 3.08
N GLN A 220 -4.65 -11.00 2.61
CA GLN A 220 -5.02 -11.42 1.25
C GLN A 220 -6.54 -11.49 1.11
N ALA A 221 -7.22 -12.18 2.01
CA ALA A 221 -8.68 -12.31 2.05
C ALA A 221 -9.37 -10.94 2.15
N ALA A 222 -8.82 -10.02 2.95
CA ALA A 222 -9.39 -8.68 3.08
C ALA A 222 -9.39 -7.86 1.78
N PHE A 223 -8.55 -8.22 0.80
CA PHE A 223 -8.52 -7.57 -0.50
C PHE A 223 -9.26 -8.35 -1.59
N VAL A 224 -9.13 -9.68 -1.58
CA VAL A 224 -9.66 -10.55 -2.64
C VAL A 224 -11.12 -10.92 -2.40
N ASP A 225 -11.47 -11.27 -1.16
CA ASP A 225 -12.80 -11.77 -0.81
C ASP A 225 -13.77 -10.63 -0.46
N VAL A 226 -15.06 -10.94 -0.55
CA VAL A 226 -16.11 -10.04 -0.05
C VAL A 226 -16.00 -9.90 1.47
N ILE A 227 -15.88 -8.65 1.96
CA ILE A 227 -15.72 -8.37 3.39
C ILE A 227 -16.90 -7.62 4.02
N LEU A 228 -18.03 -7.50 3.31
CA LEU A 228 -19.17 -6.68 3.76
C LEU A 228 -19.70 -7.08 5.14
N ASP A 229 -19.90 -8.37 5.39
CA ASP A 229 -20.50 -8.83 6.64
C ASP A 229 -19.50 -8.76 7.80
N GLN A 230 -18.21 -8.98 7.52
CA GLN A 230 -17.13 -8.73 8.47
C GLN A 230 -17.10 -7.25 8.86
N LEU A 231 -17.18 -6.32 7.89
CA LEU A 231 -17.24 -4.89 8.15
C LEU A 231 -18.51 -4.49 8.94
N ARG A 232 -19.66 -5.09 8.63
CA ARG A 232 -20.91 -4.88 9.40
C ARG A 232 -20.76 -5.40 10.83
N GLY A 233 -20.09 -6.52 11.04
CA GLY A 233 -19.85 -7.10 12.36
C GLY A 233 -18.83 -6.32 13.19
N CYS A 234 -17.75 -5.83 12.56
CA CYS A 234 -16.60 -5.31 13.30
C CYS A 234 -16.56 -3.78 13.44
N LEU A 235 -17.14 -3.00 12.51
CA LEU A 235 -17.02 -1.53 12.56
C LEU A 235 -17.81 -0.92 13.72
N HIS A 236 -17.28 0.17 14.28
CA HIS A 236 -17.95 0.93 15.34
C HIS A 236 -19.38 1.38 14.90
N PRO A 237 -20.40 1.34 15.78
CA PRO A 237 -21.78 1.65 15.39
C PRO A 237 -21.97 3.00 14.70
N ASN A 238 -21.22 4.04 15.10
CA ASN A 238 -21.32 5.38 14.51
C ASN A 238 -20.85 5.44 13.06
N ILE A 239 -19.94 4.55 12.65
CA ILE A 239 -19.29 4.57 11.33
C ILE A 239 -19.78 3.40 10.44
N ARG A 240 -20.34 2.35 11.03
CA ARG A 240 -20.74 1.13 10.31
C ARG A 240 -21.66 1.40 9.11
N LYS A 241 -22.79 2.10 9.33
CA LYS A 241 -23.79 2.38 8.29
C LYS A 241 -23.24 3.22 7.13
N PRO A 242 -22.53 4.34 7.36
CA PRO A 242 -21.97 5.12 6.26
C PRO A 242 -20.84 4.40 5.51
N PHE A 243 -20.00 3.62 6.20
CA PHE A 243 -18.77 3.08 5.61
C PHE A 243 -18.87 1.64 5.07
N ALA A 244 -19.49 0.69 5.77
CA ALA A 244 -19.33 -0.76 5.47
C ALA A 244 -19.56 -1.12 3.99
N LYS A 245 -20.74 -0.74 3.44
CA LYS A 245 -21.06 -1.00 2.03
C LYS A 245 -20.14 -0.26 1.04
N ARG A 246 -19.69 0.93 1.41
CA ARG A 246 -18.90 1.80 0.51
C ARG A 246 -17.43 1.38 0.46
N VAL A 247 -16.87 1.00 1.61
CA VAL A 247 -15.52 0.43 1.70
C VAL A 247 -15.46 -0.86 0.88
N GLU A 248 -16.46 -1.73 1.02
CA GLU A 248 -16.58 -2.94 0.21
C GLU A 248 -16.71 -2.63 -1.28
N LYS A 249 -17.64 -1.76 -1.68
CA LYS A 249 -17.81 -1.39 -3.10
C LYS A 249 -16.53 -0.81 -3.70
N PHE A 250 -15.75 -0.04 -2.92
CA PHE A 250 -14.47 0.46 -3.39
C PHE A 250 -13.41 -0.65 -3.54
N ARG A 251 -13.35 -1.60 -2.60
CA ARG A 251 -12.48 -2.79 -2.70
C ARG A 251 -12.81 -3.61 -3.93
N GLU A 252 -14.10 -3.92 -4.12
CA GLU A 252 -14.62 -4.68 -5.26
C GLU A 252 -14.18 -4.06 -6.59
N ARG A 253 -14.39 -2.75 -6.79
CA ARG A 253 -13.94 -2.04 -8.00
C ARG A 253 -12.42 -2.06 -8.19
N LEU A 254 -11.64 -1.95 -7.11
CA LEU A 254 -10.19 -2.08 -7.18
C LEU A 254 -9.78 -3.51 -7.58
N TYR A 255 -10.45 -4.52 -7.04
CA TYR A 255 -10.17 -5.91 -7.36
C TYR A 255 -10.54 -6.25 -8.80
N GLU A 256 -11.75 -5.93 -9.25
CA GLU A 256 -12.20 -6.10 -10.65
C GLU A 256 -11.26 -5.42 -11.66
N SER A 257 -10.79 -4.21 -11.34
CA SER A 257 -9.84 -3.49 -12.18
C SER A 257 -8.50 -4.22 -12.32
N TYR A 258 -8.06 -5.01 -11.32
CA TYR A 258 -6.90 -5.88 -11.50
C TYR A 258 -7.18 -6.98 -12.53
N LEU A 259 -8.35 -7.60 -12.42
CA LEU A 259 -8.73 -8.76 -13.24
C LEU A 259 -8.86 -8.40 -14.72
N LEU A 260 -9.52 -7.28 -15.00
CA LEU A 260 -9.75 -6.83 -16.37
C LEU A 260 -8.46 -6.33 -17.04
N ARG A 261 -7.63 -5.59 -16.29
CA ARG A 261 -6.41 -5.01 -16.84
C ARG A 261 -5.44 -6.06 -17.35
N GLU A 262 -5.26 -7.15 -16.61
CA GLU A 262 -4.40 -8.25 -17.05
C GLU A 262 -5.02 -8.98 -18.24
N ALA A 263 -6.32 -9.30 -18.17
CA ALA A 263 -7.02 -10.00 -19.24
C ALA A 263 -7.03 -9.24 -20.57
N GLU A 264 -7.05 -7.91 -20.54
CA GLU A 264 -7.03 -7.04 -21.72
C GLU A 264 -5.61 -6.65 -22.16
N ASN A 265 -4.57 -7.17 -21.49
CA ASN A 265 -3.16 -6.85 -21.75
C ASN A 265 -2.86 -5.33 -21.64
N ASN A 266 -3.59 -4.64 -20.77
CA ASN A 266 -3.52 -3.18 -20.57
C ASN A 266 -2.60 -2.78 -19.41
N VAL A 267 -1.74 -3.69 -18.92
CA VAL A 267 -0.90 -3.50 -17.72
C VAL A 267 0.11 -2.35 -17.80
N LEU A 268 0.41 -1.85 -19.01
CA LEU A 268 1.28 -0.70 -19.26
C LEU A 268 0.55 0.47 -19.94
N ASP A 269 -0.76 0.36 -20.18
CA ASP A 269 -1.54 1.44 -20.77
C ASP A 269 -1.99 2.43 -19.68
N LEU A 270 -1.46 3.66 -19.73
CA LEU A 270 -1.80 4.72 -18.81
C LEU A 270 -3.31 5.04 -18.80
N ASN A 271 -3.99 4.92 -19.95
CA ASN A 271 -5.40 5.27 -20.10
C ASN A 271 -6.34 4.26 -19.42
N ALA A 272 -5.94 3.00 -19.33
CA ALA A 272 -6.70 1.95 -18.66
C ALA A 272 -6.98 2.26 -17.17
N TYR A 273 -6.18 3.13 -16.54
CA TYR A 273 -6.31 3.49 -15.12
C TYR A 273 -7.25 4.68 -14.84
N ARG A 274 -7.81 5.34 -15.86
CA ARG A 274 -8.62 6.57 -15.70
C ARG A 274 -9.83 6.42 -14.78
N HIS A 275 -10.44 5.23 -14.75
CA HIS A 275 -11.68 4.98 -14.01
C HIS A 275 -11.46 4.84 -12.49
N LEU A 276 -10.23 4.58 -12.04
CA LEU A 276 -9.92 4.41 -10.62
C LEU A 276 -10.32 5.62 -9.77
N TYR A 277 -10.06 6.82 -10.28
CA TYR A 277 -10.40 8.07 -9.61
C TYR A 277 -11.91 8.32 -9.59
N LYS A 278 -12.68 7.80 -10.57
CA LYS A 278 -14.15 7.80 -10.53
C LYS A 278 -14.62 6.96 -9.34
N TYR A 279 -14.09 5.75 -9.16
CA TYR A 279 -14.47 4.86 -8.05
C TYR A 279 -14.13 5.46 -6.68
N ALA A 280 -12.91 5.98 -6.52
CA ALA A 280 -12.50 6.64 -5.29
C ALA A 280 -13.39 7.85 -4.96
N ASN A 281 -13.70 8.69 -5.95
CA ASN A 281 -14.60 9.83 -5.76
C ASN A 281 -16.03 9.38 -5.38
N SER A 282 -16.54 8.31 -5.99
CA SER A 282 -17.85 7.75 -5.65
C SER A 282 -17.91 7.28 -4.20
N PHE A 283 -16.84 6.66 -3.68
CA PHE A 283 -16.71 6.34 -2.26
C PHE A 283 -16.85 7.58 -1.37
N PHE A 284 -16.03 8.62 -1.61
CA PHE A 284 -16.01 9.83 -0.78
C PHE A 284 -17.30 10.66 -0.89
N LYS A 285 -17.86 10.80 -2.09
CA LYS A 285 -19.20 11.41 -2.29
C LYS A 285 -20.26 10.64 -1.52
N GLY A 286 -20.20 9.30 -1.59
CA GLY A 286 -21.12 8.41 -0.94
C GLY A 286 -21.17 8.59 0.58
N ILE A 287 -20.02 8.59 1.27
CA ILE A 287 -19.96 8.71 2.74
C ILE A 287 -20.42 10.09 3.25
N ARG A 288 -20.47 11.10 2.36
CA ARG A 288 -20.95 12.46 2.67
C ARG A 288 -22.47 12.62 2.53
N LYS A 289 -23.18 11.66 1.93
CA LYS A 289 -24.64 11.71 1.82
C LYS A 289 -25.28 11.57 3.21
N GLY A 290 -25.86 12.67 3.72
CA GLY A 290 -26.59 12.75 4.99
C GLY A 290 -25.81 13.39 6.15
N THR A 291 -26.53 13.90 7.15
CA THR A 291 -25.94 14.34 8.41
C THR A 291 -25.54 13.13 9.25
N SER A 292 -24.29 13.05 9.70
CA SER A 292 -23.86 11.84 10.41
C SER A 292 -22.75 12.09 11.43
N LYS A 293 -22.96 11.48 12.60
CA LYS A 293 -22.11 11.54 13.78
C LYS A 293 -20.69 11.01 13.57
N TRP A 294 -20.45 10.25 12.49
CA TRP A 294 -19.11 9.72 12.22
C TRP A 294 -18.06 10.81 12.02
N ARG A 295 -18.47 12.00 11.56
CA ARG A 295 -17.54 13.12 11.36
C ARG A 295 -16.91 13.60 12.67
N GLU A 296 -17.61 13.44 13.78
CA GLU A 296 -17.15 13.81 15.12
C GLU A 296 -16.42 12.66 15.83
N GLN A 297 -16.22 11.52 15.14
CA GLN A 297 -15.56 10.38 15.74
C GLN A 297 -14.07 10.67 15.97
N ASP A 298 -13.65 10.59 17.23
CA ASP A 298 -12.26 10.70 17.61
C ASP A 298 -11.43 9.50 17.14
N LEU A 299 -10.18 9.79 16.79
CA LEU A 299 -9.16 8.86 16.37
C LEU A 299 -8.03 8.82 17.39
N LYS A 300 -7.60 7.61 17.74
CA LYS A 300 -6.39 7.39 18.54
C LYS A 300 -5.15 7.64 17.70
N ASP A 301 -4.10 8.16 18.35
CA ASP A 301 -2.77 8.15 17.77
C ASP A 301 -2.30 6.69 17.69
N PRO A 302 -1.77 6.23 16.55
CA PRO A 302 -1.18 4.91 16.43
C PRO A 302 -0.09 4.62 17.47
N GLN A 303 0.59 5.65 17.98
CA GLN A 303 1.58 5.55 19.04
C GLN A 303 0.96 5.29 20.42
N ASP A 304 -0.33 5.47 20.60
CA ASP A 304 -1.01 5.19 21.87
C ASP A 304 -1.67 3.80 21.87
N LEU A 305 -1.62 3.08 20.74
CA LEU A 305 -2.23 1.77 20.58
C LEU A 305 -1.24 0.67 21.00
N GLU A 306 -1.42 0.14 22.22
CA GLU A 306 -0.61 -0.96 22.78
C GLU A 306 -0.49 -2.17 21.83
N ASP A 307 -1.59 -2.52 21.13
CA ASP A 307 -1.62 -3.59 20.13
C ASP A 307 -0.62 -3.41 18.98
N LEU A 308 -0.33 -2.16 18.57
CA LEU A 308 0.67 -1.85 17.54
C LEU A 308 2.10 -1.90 18.10
N HIS A 309 2.28 -1.60 19.39
CA HIS A 309 3.57 -1.69 20.07
C HIS A 309 4.02 -3.13 20.30
N GLU A 310 3.11 -4.03 20.64
CA GLU A 310 3.41 -5.47 20.76
C GLU A 310 3.96 -6.02 19.43
N LEU A 311 3.35 -5.62 18.30
CA LEU A 311 3.80 -6.01 16.97
C LEU A 311 5.17 -5.42 16.60
N LYS A 312 5.43 -4.16 16.94
CA LYS A 312 6.75 -3.51 16.74
C LYS A 312 7.84 -4.13 17.63
N ARG A 313 7.53 -4.47 18.89
CA ARG A 313 8.48 -5.13 19.82
C ARG A 313 8.84 -6.54 19.36
N ALA A 314 7.87 -7.32 18.89
CA ALA A 314 8.12 -8.65 18.32
C ALA A 314 9.09 -8.58 17.13
N ARG A 315 8.95 -7.58 16.25
CA ARG A 315 9.88 -7.31 15.15
C ARG A 315 11.28 -7.00 15.65
N SER A 316 11.42 -6.09 16.64
CA SER A 316 12.73 -5.73 17.22
C SER A 316 13.44 -6.91 17.87
N MET A 317 12.71 -7.87 18.44
CA MET A 317 13.28 -9.09 19.02
C MET A 317 13.71 -10.09 17.94
N MET A 318 12.97 -10.20 16.83
CA MET A 318 13.29 -11.10 15.72
C MET A 318 14.39 -10.55 14.78
N SER A 319 14.57 -9.23 14.72
CA SER A 319 15.62 -8.59 13.90
C SER A 319 16.97 -8.43 14.62
N ASN A 320 17.10 -8.86 15.87
CA ASN A 320 18.33 -8.72 16.65
C ASN A 320 19.24 -9.96 16.48
N PRO A 321 20.39 -9.88 15.79
CA PRO A 321 21.29 -11.02 15.61
C PRO A 321 22.02 -11.42 16.91
N ALA A 322 21.93 -10.58 17.95
CA ALA A 322 22.63 -10.79 19.21
C ALA A 322 22.08 -12.00 19.99
N THR A 323 20.78 -12.30 19.88
CA THR A 323 20.13 -13.35 20.68
C THR A 323 20.40 -14.77 20.16
N THR A 324 20.82 -14.93 18.90
CA THR A 324 21.23 -16.23 18.35
C THR A 324 22.67 -16.61 18.69
N SER A 325 23.49 -15.67 19.16
CA SER A 325 24.87 -15.94 19.61
C SER A 325 24.91 -16.55 21.02
N ALA A 326 24.09 -16.02 21.95
CA ALA A 326 24.03 -16.52 23.33
C ALA A 326 23.47 -17.96 23.42
N SER A 327 22.52 -18.32 22.54
CA SER A 327 21.98 -19.68 22.48
C SER A 327 22.93 -20.69 21.82
N ARG A 328 23.89 -20.23 21.00
CA ARG A 328 24.94 -21.10 20.42
C ARG A 328 26.08 -21.37 21.39
N GLU A 329 26.45 -20.41 22.24
CA GLU A 329 27.48 -20.62 23.27
C GLU A 329 27.00 -21.52 24.42
N ALA A 330 25.72 -21.47 24.77
CA ALA A 330 25.12 -22.39 25.76
C ALA A 330 25.06 -23.85 25.28
N HIS A 331 24.91 -24.09 23.97
CA HIS A 331 24.91 -25.44 23.39
C HIS A 331 26.31 -26.03 23.19
N ILE A 332 27.33 -25.20 22.99
CA ILE A 332 28.73 -25.67 22.86
C ILE A 332 29.33 -25.99 24.24
N SER A 333 28.95 -25.25 25.29
CA SER A 333 29.43 -25.52 26.67
C SER A 333 28.85 -26.81 27.27
N SER A 334 27.61 -27.20 26.93
CA SER A 334 27.00 -28.45 27.42
C SER A 334 27.49 -29.72 26.70
N ALA A 335 28.01 -29.60 25.47
CA ALA A 335 28.55 -30.72 24.70
C ALA A 335 30.00 -31.09 25.10
N GLN A 336 30.77 -30.16 25.69
CA GLN A 336 32.14 -30.45 26.17
C GLN A 336 32.18 -31.06 27.58
N ALA A 337 31.13 -30.89 28.38
CA ALA A 337 31.05 -31.48 29.73
C ALA A 337 30.67 -32.97 29.75
N THR A 338 30.12 -33.51 28.65
CA THR A 338 29.65 -34.91 28.57
C THR A 338 30.68 -35.88 27.97
N SER A 339 31.78 -35.39 27.39
CA SER A 339 32.84 -36.22 26.80
C SER A 339 33.91 -36.69 27.80
N SER A 340 34.01 -36.10 29.01
CA SER A 340 35.06 -36.44 29.98
C SER A 340 34.71 -37.56 31.00
N LYS A 341 33.58 -38.26 30.85
CA LYS A 341 33.14 -39.32 31.80
C LYS A 341 33.10 -40.75 31.24
N ARG A 342 33.64 -41.02 30.05
CA ARG A 342 33.79 -42.38 29.50
C ARG A 342 35.25 -42.69 29.14
N ARG A 343 36.09 -42.82 30.17
CA ARG A 343 37.38 -43.55 30.13
C ARG A 343 37.89 -43.75 31.56
N LYS A 344 37.36 -44.76 32.24
CA LYS A 344 37.94 -45.53 33.35
C LYS A 344 36.88 -46.53 33.82
N GLY A 345 37.21 -47.81 33.71
CA GLY A 345 36.32 -48.97 33.89
C GLY A 345 36.68 -49.99 32.85
#